data_AF-A0A6N6W1F7-F1
#
_entry.id   AF-A0A6N6W1F7-F1
#
_cell.length_a   1.000
_cell.length_b   1.000
_cell.length_c   1.000
_cell.angle_alpha   90.00
_cell.angle_beta   90.00
_cell.angle_gamma   90.00
#
_symmetry.space_group_name_H-M   'P 1'
#
loop_
_entity.id
_entity.type
_entity.pdbx_description
1 polymer ?
#
loop_
_entity_poly.entity_id
_entity_poly.type
_entity_poly.pdbx_seq_one_letter_code
_entity_poly.pdbx_strand_id
1 'polypeptide(L)'
;MEIVHVHYVPATTRAALTRIGAPVTVELEGEKIDLPAQVLPGEVEWRADLLKWLVRKCVSDYAETHIQQWDDLDEKMELQLIVHTGLHPLEARTVVQEAQALLNGLAADEYASLTNGSPFFKGQVLAEWDGLKARYAHILRSSAESSRNGAAT
;
A
#
# COMPACT_ATOMS: atom_id res chain seq x y z
N MET A 1 15.12 -1.43 -4.42
CA MET A 1 13.70 -1.45 -4.06
C MET A 1 12.87 -1.92 -5.24
N GLU A 2 12.20 -3.07 -5.09
CA GLU A 2 11.15 -3.49 -6.02
C GLU A 2 9.94 -2.53 -5.91
N ILE A 3 9.44 -2.07 -7.06
CA ILE A 3 8.36 -1.08 -7.13
C ILE A 3 7.02 -1.79 -6.96
N VAL A 4 6.19 -1.28 -6.04
CA VAL A 4 4.86 -1.82 -5.78
C VAL A 4 3.84 -0.88 -6.38
N HIS A 5 3.02 -1.39 -7.29
CA HIS A 5 1.96 -0.63 -7.93
C HIS A 5 0.62 -0.93 -7.25
N VAL A 6 -0.02 0.12 -6.73
CA VAL A 6 -1.37 0.06 -6.16
C VAL A 6 -2.21 1.17 -6.78
N HIS A 7 -3.23 0.79 -7.55
CA HIS A 7 -4.22 1.73 -8.10
C HIS A 7 -5.33 1.99 -7.08
N TYR A 8 -4.95 2.58 -5.94
CA TYR A 8 -5.89 2.99 -4.90
C TYR A 8 -6.21 4.47 -5.03
N VAL A 9 -7.50 4.81 -4.95
CA VAL A 9 -7.97 6.19 -4.92
C VAL A 9 -8.80 6.37 -3.65
N PRO A 10 -8.38 7.19 -2.67
CA PRO A 10 -9.11 7.35 -1.41
C PRO A 10 -10.56 7.79 -1.60
N ALA A 11 -11.48 7.30 -0.75
CA ALA A 11 -12.90 7.67 -0.79
C ALA A 11 -13.14 9.20 -0.80
N THR A 12 -12.35 9.96 -0.05
CA THR A 12 -12.42 11.43 -0.05
C THR A 12 -12.08 12.02 -1.42
N THR A 13 -11.05 11.51 -2.09
CA THR A 13 -10.70 11.88 -3.46
C THR A 13 -11.81 11.49 -4.43
N ARG A 14 -12.35 10.26 -4.33
CA ARG A 14 -13.48 9.81 -5.16
C ARG A 14 -14.70 10.72 -5.01
N ALA A 15 -15.04 11.07 -3.77
CA ALA A 15 -16.14 11.98 -3.45
C ALA A 15 -15.93 13.38 -4.01
N ALA A 16 -14.72 13.94 -3.87
CA ALA A 16 -14.38 15.25 -4.42
C ALA A 16 -14.49 15.27 -5.95
N LEU A 17 -13.92 14.26 -6.62
CA LEU A 17 -13.95 14.14 -8.07
C LEU A 17 -15.37 13.94 -8.61
N THR A 18 -16.19 13.13 -7.92
CA THR A 18 -17.61 12.96 -8.25
C THR A 18 -18.37 14.29 -8.18
N ARG A 19 -18.09 15.13 -7.17
CA ARG A 19 -18.76 16.44 -7.00
C ARG A 19 -18.45 17.44 -8.11
N ILE A 20 -17.31 17.30 -8.79
CA ILE A 20 -16.97 18.13 -9.95
C ILE A 20 -17.36 17.47 -11.29
N GLY A 21 -18.15 16.40 -11.26
CA GLY A 21 -18.64 15.71 -12.45
C GLY A 21 -17.64 14.74 -13.09
N ALA A 22 -16.58 14.35 -12.37
CA ALA A 22 -15.56 13.42 -12.83
C ALA A 22 -15.55 12.14 -11.96
N PRO A 23 -16.55 11.24 -12.11
CA PRO A 23 -16.55 9.98 -11.35
C PRO A 23 -15.30 9.15 -11.66
N VAL A 24 -14.79 8.46 -10.64
CA VAL A 24 -13.55 7.69 -10.74
C VAL A 24 -13.85 6.28 -11.24
N THR A 25 -13.07 5.83 -12.21
CA THR A 25 -13.11 4.46 -12.71
C THR A 25 -11.73 3.83 -12.57
N VAL A 26 -11.68 2.53 -12.30
CA VAL A 26 -10.44 1.75 -12.28
C VAL A 26 -10.57 0.54 -13.17
N GLU A 27 -9.45 0.14 -13.77
CA GLU A 27 -9.36 -1.10 -14.54
C GLU A 27 -8.87 -2.22 -13.63
N LEU A 28 -9.67 -3.28 -13.51
CA LEU A 28 -9.33 -4.50 -12.78
C LEU A 28 -9.50 -5.68 -13.74
N GLU A 29 -8.41 -6.36 -14.08
CA GLU A 29 -8.41 -7.55 -14.96
C GLU A 29 -9.10 -7.29 -16.32
N GLY A 30 -8.98 -6.08 -16.85
CA GLY A 30 -9.61 -5.67 -18.12
C GLY A 30 -11.07 -5.23 -18.02
N GLU A 31 -11.68 -5.31 -16.83
CA GLU A 31 -13.01 -4.74 -16.54
C GLU A 31 -12.85 -3.32 -15.98
N LYS A 32 -13.63 -2.37 -16.50
CA LYS A 32 -13.75 -1.03 -15.90
C LYS A 32 -14.79 -1.06 -14.80
N ILE A 33 -14.36 -0.74 -13.59
CA ILE A 33 -15.21 -0.66 -12.40
C ILE A 33 -15.36 0.80 -12.00
N ASP A 34 -16.59 1.28 -11.96
CA ASP A 34 -16.91 2.58 -11.37
C ASP A 34 -16.72 2.51 -9.86
N LEU A 35 -15.91 3.40 -9.31
CA LEU A 35 -15.68 3.46 -7.87
C LEU A 35 -16.69 4.40 -7.21
N PRO A 36 -17.51 3.89 -6.26
CA PRO A 36 -18.41 4.74 -5.49
C PRO A 36 -17.68 5.84 -4.73
N ALA A 37 -18.35 6.99 -4.56
CA ALA A 37 -17.83 8.11 -3.78
C ALA A 37 -17.66 7.81 -2.28
N GLN A 38 -18.36 6.79 -1.77
CA GLN A 38 -18.32 6.43 -0.35
C GLN A 38 -17.20 5.41 -0.07
N VAL A 39 -16.86 5.27 1.21
CA VAL A 39 -15.97 4.20 1.69
C VAL A 39 -16.62 2.86 1.42
N LEU A 40 -15.89 1.94 0.81
CA LEU A 40 -16.33 0.58 0.56
C LEU A 40 -16.16 -0.28 1.81
N PRO A 41 -17.04 -1.27 2.05
CA PRO A 41 -16.86 -2.22 3.14
C PRO A 41 -15.48 -2.88 3.08
N GLY A 42 -14.72 -2.83 4.18
CA GLY A 42 -13.38 -3.42 4.28
C GLY A 42 -12.23 -2.57 3.71
N GLU A 43 -12.52 -1.42 3.09
CA GLU A 43 -11.52 -0.57 2.45
C GLU A 43 -10.53 0.04 3.47
N VAL A 44 -11.04 0.48 4.62
CA VAL A 44 -10.22 1.12 5.66
C VAL A 44 -9.31 0.10 6.31
N GLU A 45 -9.84 -1.08 6.64
CA GLU A 45 -9.08 -2.19 7.21
C GLU A 45 -7.99 -2.65 6.23
N TRP A 46 -8.34 -2.77 4.95
CA TRP A 46 -7.37 -3.09 3.90
C TRP A 46 -6.28 -2.01 3.79
N ARG A 47 -6.64 -0.71 3.82
CA ARG A 47 -5.66 0.39 3.75
C ARG A 47 -4.72 0.37 4.95
N ALA A 48 -5.23 0.11 6.16
CA ALA A 48 -4.41 -0.02 7.36
C ALA A 48 -3.43 -1.21 7.25
N ASP A 49 -3.88 -2.35 6.73
CA ASP A 49 -3.03 -3.51 6.52
C ASP A 49 -1.96 -3.25 5.44
N LEU A 50 -2.32 -2.53 4.37
CA LEU A 50 -1.38 -2.08 3.34
C LEU A 50 -0.28 -1.20 3.94
N LEU A 51 -0.62 -0.22 4.79
CA LEU A 51 0.37 0.64 5.45
C LEU A 51 1.33 -0.17 6.33
N LYS A 52 0.81 -1.10 7.13
CA LYS A 52 1.64 -2.00 7.96
C LYS A 52 2.56 -2.87 7.11
N TRP A 53 2.07 -3.36 5.98
CA TRP A 53 2.86 -4.15 5.04
C TRP A 53 3.96 -3.31 4.39
N LEU A 54 3.68 -2.08 3.98
CA LEU A 54 4.68 -1.17 3.42
C LEU A 54 5.79 -0.84 4.43
N VAL A 55 5.46 -0.69 5.72
CA VAL A 55 6.47 -0.54 6.77
C VAL A 55 7.42 -1.75 6.78
N ARG A 56 6.88 -2.99 6.80
CA ARG A 56 7.71 -4.21 6.75
C ARG A 56 8.54 -4.30 5.49
N LYS A 57 7.98 -3.90 4.34
CA LYS A 57 8.72 -3.83 3.08
C LYS A 57 9.88 -2.83 3.15
N CYS A 58 9.65 -1.63 3.66
CA CYS A 58 10.69 -0.62 3.86
C CYS A 58 11.78 -1.12 4.80
N VAL A 59 11.43 -1.80 5.89
CA VAL A 59 12.40 -2.48 6.78
C VAL A 59 13.27 -3.47 5.99
N SER A 60 12.68 -4.27 5.10
CA SER A 60 13.44 -5.18 4.23
C SER A 60 14.42 -4.43 3.33
N ASP A 61 13.97 -3.33 2.71
CA ASP A 61 14.79 -2.55 1.79
C ASP A 61 15.94 -1.82 2.52
N TYR A 62 15.72 -1.34 3.75
CA TYR A 62 16.77 -0.77 4.60
C TYR A 62 17.79 -1.80 5.08
N ALA A 63 17.34 -3.00 5.47
CA ALA A 63 18.23 -4.07 5.94
C ALA A 63 19.25 -4.49 4.86
N GLU A 64 18.94 -4.25 3.58
CA GLU A 64 19.84 -4.52 2.45
C GLU A 64 20.72 -3.34 2.05
N THR A 65 20.49 -2.18 2.65
CA THR A 65 21.19 -0.94 2.34
C THR A 65 22.17 -0.60 3.47
N HIS A 66 23.34 -0.07 3.10
CA HIS A 66 24.30 0.37 4.11
C HIS A 66 23.72 1.57 4.88
N ILE A 67 23.89 1.59 6.20
CA ILE A 67 23.32 2.64 7.08
C ILE A 67 23.70 4.07 6.67
N GLN A 68 24.88 4.24 6.08
CA GLN A 68 25.39 5.53 5.58
C GLN A 68 24.60 6.08 4.37
N GLN A 69 23.72 5.27 3.77
CA GLN A 69 22.93 5.62 2.60
C GLN A 69 21.44 5.76 2.93
N TRP A 70 21.06 5.70 4.21
CA TRP A 70 19.65 5.71 4.60
C TRP A 70 18.99 7.06 4.31
N ASP A 71 19.65 8.20 4.56
CA ASP A 71 19.09 9.52 4.29
C ASP A 71 18.70 9.68 2.79
N ASP A 72 19.57 9.26 1.87
CA ASP A 72 19.29 9.28 0.42
C ASP A 72 18.18 8.27 0.03
N LEU A 73 18.06 7.19 0.80
CA LEU A 73 17.04 6.17 0.59
C LEU A 73 15.65 6.65 1.03
N ASP A 74 15.57 7.47 2.08
CA ASP A 74 14.31 8.01 2.62
C ASP A 74 13.54 8.81 1.57
N GLU A 75 14.19 9.82 0.99
CA GLU A 75 13.55 10.68 -0.01
C GLU A 75 13.06 9.86 -1.22
N LYS A 76 13.88 8.89 -1.64
CA LYS A 76 13.55 7.99 -2.73
C LYS A 76 12.38 7.07 -2.37
N MET A 77 12.36 6.51 -1.16
CA MET A 77 11.28 5.65 -0.68
C MET A 77 9.96 6.43 -0.59
N GLU A 78 9.97 7.60 0.04
CA GLU A 78 8.77 8.45 0.14
C GLU A 78 8.20 8.75 -1.24
N LEU A 79 9.04 9.18 -2.19
CA LEU A 79 8.61 9.49 -3.54
C LEU A 79 8.03 8.26 -4.26
N GLN A 80 8.70 7.11 -4.15
CA GLN A 80 8.21 5.87 -4.76
C GLN A 80 6.89 5.39 -4.15
N LEU A 81 6.73 5.53 -2.84
CA LEU A 81 5.50 5.23 -2.11
C LEU A 81 4.34 6.11 -2.61
N ILE A 82 4.56 7.41 -2.74
CA ILE A 82 3.56 8.36 -3.26
C ILE A 82 3.17 7.99 -4.69
N VAL A 83 4.16 7.90 -5.59
CA VAL A 83 3.94 7.74 -7.04
C VAL A 83 3.29 6.41 -7.38
N HIS A 84 3.70 5.33 -6.72
CA HIS A 84 3.30 3.98 -7.13
C HIS A 84 2.16 3.39 -6.32
N THR A 85 1.85 3.92 -5.14
CA THR A 85 0.79 3.34 -4.29
C THR A 85 -0.36 4.30 -3.96
N GLY A 86 -0.29 5.54 -4.44
CA GLY A 86 -1.30 6.57 -4.16
C GLY A 86 -1.33 7.00 -2.70
N LEU A 87 -0.21 6.91 -1.98
CA LEU A 87 -0.08 7.44 -0.63
C LEU A 87 -0.12 8.96 -0.64
N HIS A 88 -0.81 9.51 0.35
CA HIS A 88 -0.62 10.91 0.71
C HIS A 88 0.82 11.09 1.23
N PRO A 89 1.50 12.24 0.98
CA PRO A 89 2.87 12.46 1.45
C PRO A 89 3.06 12.22 2.96
N LEU A 90 2.05 12.55 3.77
CA LEU A 90 2.08 12.24 5.20
C LEU A 90 2.11 10.74 5.49
N GLU A 91 1.29 9.93 4.79
CA GLU A 91 1.30 8.48 4.98
C GLU A 91 2.64 7.87 4.55
N ALA A 92 3.19 8.33 3.41
CA ALA A 92 4.48 7.85 2.92
C ALA A 92 5.62 8.15 3.92
N ARG A 93 5.66 9.39 4.44
CA ARG A 93 6.61 9.77 5.49
C ARG A 93 6.45 8.92 6.74
N THR A 94 5.22 8.72 7.22
CA THR A 94 4.98 7.90 8.41
C THR A 94 5.46 6.46 8.18
N VAL A 95 5.20 5.88 7.01
CA VAL A 95 5.69 4.52 6.68
C VAL A 95 7.22 4.43 6.76
N VAL A 96 7.92 5.41 6.19
CA VAL A 96 9.39 5.49 6.21
C VAL A 96 9.93 5.64 7.63
N GLN A 97 9.37 6.59 8.40
CA GLN A 97 9.78 6.84 9.78
C GLN A 97 9.56 5.63 10.70
N GLU A 98 8.42 4.97 10.58
CA GLU A 98 8.13 3.77 11.37
C GLU A 98 9.08 2.61 11.00
N ALA A 99 9.41 2.46 9.71
CA ALA A 99 10.37 1.45 9.28
C ALA A 99 11.77 1.67 9.86
N GLN A 100 12.25 2.93 9.86
CA GLN A 100 13.52 3.28 10.50
C GLN A 100 13.48 3.09 12.01
N ALA A 101 12.40 3.51 12.67
CA ALA A 101 12.24 3.37 14.11
C ALA A 101 12.31 1.90 14.54
N LEU A 102 11.70 1.00 13.77
CA LEU A 102 11.78 -0.45 14.01
C LEU A 102 13.23 -0.94 13.94
N LEU A 103 14.00 -0.51 12.94
CA LEU A 103 15.40 -0.92 12.79
C LEU A 103 16.32 -0.34 13.86
N ASN A 104 16.13 0.93 14.21
CA ASN A 104 16.89 1.61 15.26
C ASN A 104 16.61 1.03 16.66
N GLY A 105 15.47 0.36 16.84
CA GLY A 105 15.11 -0.32 18.07
C GLY A 105 15.72 -1.72 18.25
N LEU A 106 16.34 -2.29 17.21
CA LEU A 106 16.91 -3.64 17.25
C LEU A 106 18.29 -3.66 17.93
N ALA A 107 18.54 -4.70 18.71
CA ALA A 107 19.88 -5.04 19.14
C ALA A 107 20.74 -5.56 17.96
N ALA A 108 22.06 -5.55 18.11
CA ALA A 108 22.99 -5.89 17.02
C ALA A 108 22.82 -7.34 16.52
N ASP A 109 22.49 -8.27 17.40
CA ASP A 109 22.22 -9.68 17.10
C ASP A 109 20.85 -9.87 16.41
N GLU A 110 19.85 -9.08 16.78
CA GLU A 110 18.55 -9.04 16.10
C GLU A 110 18.69 -8.47 14.68
N TYR A 111 19.45 -7.39 14.53
CA TYR A 111 19.76 -6.80 13.22
C TYR A 111 20.54 -7.79 12.33
N ALA A 112 21.53 -8.49 12.88
CA ALA A 112 22.26 -9.53 12.17
C ALA A 112 21.34 -10.70 11.76
N SER A 113 20.38 -11.07 12.61
CA SER A 113 19.40 -12.12 12.30
C SER A 113 18.46 -11.70 11.18
N LEU A 114 17.99 -10.45 11.19
CA LEU A 114 17.14 -9.88 10.14
C LEU A 114 17.84 -9.85 8.79
N THR A 115 19.10 -9.38 8.75
CA THR A 115 19.88 -9.30 7.52
C THR A 115 20.22 -10.68 6.95
N ASN A 116 20.61 -11.63 7.80
CA ASN A 116 20.85 -13.03 7.40
C ASN A 116 19.56 -13.76 6.94
N GLY A 117 18.41 -13.39 7.50
CA GLY A 117 17.09 -13.92 7.14
C GLY A 117 16.41 -13.22 5.97
N SER A 118 17.03 -12.19 5.37
CA SER A 118 16.41 -11.32 4.35
C SER A 118 15.68 -12.08 3.22
N PRO A 119 16.23 -13.16 2.62
CA PRO A 119 15.53 -13.88 1.55
C PRO A 119 14.19 -14.50 2.00
N PHE A 120 14.11 -15.03 3.22
CA PHE A 120 12.88 -15.60 3.77
C PHE A 120 11.88 -14.49 4.11
N PHE A 121 12.37 -13.42 4.72
CA PHE A 121 11.56 -12.24 5.03
C PHE A 121 10.93 -11.64 3.76
N LYS A 122 11.70 -11.52 2.68
CA LYS A 122 11.22 -11.10 1.36
C LYS A 122 10.14 -12.02 0.81
N GLY A 123 10.35 -13.33 0.88
CA GLY A 123 9.33 -14.31 0.45
C GLY A 123 8.01 -14.14 1.19
N GLN A 124 8.06 -13.90 2.50
CA GLN A 124 6.88 -13.62 3.30
C GLN A 124 6.21 -12.29 2.92
N VAL A 125 6.99 -11.21 2.77
CA VAL A 125 6.48 -9.89 2.35
C VAL A 125 5.79 -10.00 0.99
N LEU A 126 6.33 -10.77 0.04
CA LEU A 126 5.69 -10.99 -1.26
C LEU A 126 4.38 -11.79 -1.15
N ALA A 127 4.33 -12.84 -0.34
CA ALA A 127 3.09 -13.60 -0.14
C ALA A 127 1.98 -12.76 0.52
N GLU A 128 2.35 -11.92 1.50
CA GLU A 128 1.41 -10.96 2.12
C GLU A 128 0.87 -9.95 1.10
N TRP A 129 1.71 -9.52 0.15
CA TRP A 129 1.30 -8.62 -0.92
C TRP A 129 0.24 -9.24 -1.84
N ASP A 130 0.41 -10.50 -2.23
CA ASP A 130 -0.57 -11.21 -3.03
C ASP A 130 -1.93 -11.32 -2.32
N GLY A 131 -1.91 -11.57 -1.01
CA GLY A 131 -3.12 -11.56 -0.17
C GLY A 131 -3.80 -10.18 -0.14
N LEU A 132 -3.02 -9.10 -0.02
CA LEU A 132 -3.55 -7.73 -0.04
C LEU A 132 -4.17 -7.36 -1.40
N LYS A 133 -3.53 -7.72 -2.50
CA LYS A 133 -4.08 -7.51 -3.86
C LYS A 133 -5.40 -8.25 -4.03
N ALA A 134 -5.44 -9.54 -3.65
CA ALA A 134 -6.63 -10.37 -3.77
C ALA A 134 -7.81 -9.80 -2.95
N ARG A 135 -7.54 -9.34 -1.71
CA ARG A 135 -8.55 -8.68 -0.86
C ARG A 135 -9.06 -7.39 -1.48
N TYR A 136 -8.19 -6.54 -2.00
CA TYR A 136 -8.62 -5.30 -2.63
C TYR A 136 -9.49 -5.57 -3.86
N ALA A 137 -9.05 -6.48 -4.74
CA ALA A 137 -9.81 -6.90 -5.89
C ALA A 137 -11.20 -7.43 -5.51
N HIS A 138 -11.30 -8.20 -4.41
CA HIS A 138 -12.58 -8.65 -3.87
C HIS A 138 -13.48 -7.49 -3.43
N ILE A 139 -12.95 -6.52 -2.67
CA ILE A 139 -13.70 -5.31 -2.26
C ILE A 139 -14.28 -4.58 -3.49
N LEU A 140 -13.45 -4.40 -4.53
CA LEU A 140 -13.88 -3.72 -5.76
C LEU A 140 -14.98 -4.49 -6.51
N ARG A 141 -14.84 -5.81 -6.66
CA ARG A 141 -15.85 -6.65 -7.33
C ARG A 141 -17.19 -6.66 -6.58
N SER A 142 -17.16 -6.87 -5.26
CA SER A 142 -18.39 -6.88 -4.45
C SER A 142 -19.12 -5.53 -4.47
N SER A 143 -18.37 -4.43 -4.54
CA SER A 143 -18.93 -3.10 -4.77
C SER A 143 -19.62 -2.99 -6.14
N ALA A 144 -18.99 -3.48 -7.20
CA ALA A 144 -19.53 -3.44 -8.56
C ALA A 144 -20.82 -4.28 -8.70
N GLU A 145 -20.89 -5.43 -8.05
CA GLU A 145 -22.09 -6.29 -8.01
C GLU A 145 -23.24 -5.61 -7.26
N SER A 146 -22.94 -4.97 -6.13
CA SER A 146 -23.93 -4.25 -5.33
C SER A 146 -24.53 -3.06 -6.10
N SER A 147 -23.71 -2.30 -6.81
CA SER A 147 -24.17 -1.20 -7.67
C SER A 147 -25.06 -1.68 -8.83
N ARG A 148 -24.73 -2.82 -9.46
CA ARG A 148 -25.56 -3.43 -10.51
C ARG A 148 -26.93 -3.86 -10.00
N ASN A 149 -26.98 -4.50 -8.84
CA ASN A 149 -28.24 -4.97 -8.26
C ASN A 149 -29.13 -3.84 -7.74
N GLY A 150 -28.55 -2.73 -7.26
CA GLY A 150 -29.31 -1.55 -6.81
C GLY A 150 -29.90 -0.69 -7.94
N ALA A 151 -29.39 -0.82 -9.17
CA ALA A 151 -29.92 -0.10 -10.34
C ALA A 151 -31.10 -0.82 -11.03
N ALA A 152 -31.44 -2.04 -10.60
CA ALA A 152 -32.48 -2.89 -11.20
C ALA A 152 -33.85 -2.82 -10.49
N THR A 153 -34.05 -1.87 -9.57
CA THR A 153 -35.28 -1.62 -8.81
C THR A 153 -35.76 -0.20 -8.98
#